data_AF-A0A1T4K7N5-F1
#
_entry.id   AF-A0A1T4K7N5-F1
#
_cell.length_a   1.000
_cell.length_b   1.000
_cell.length_c   1.000
_cell.angle_alpha   90.00
_cell.angle_beta   90.00
_cell.angle_gamma   90.00
#
_symmetry.space_group_name_H-M   'P 1'
#
loop_
_entity.id
_entity.type
_entity.pdbx_description
1 polymer ?
#
loop_
_entity_poly.entity_id
_entity_poly.type
_entity_poly.pdbx_seq_one_letter_code
_entity_poly.pdbx_strand_id
1 'polypeptide(L)' 'MAEIKKVEVIGLETKEDREYFAKQCADFWMYCISKKISELPLSHEKKVEFANQVIDRIKGEESKQ' A
#
# COMPACT_ATOMS: atom_id res chain seq x y z
N MET A 1 11.15 -2.31 22.44
CA MET A 1 11.02 -2.21 20.98
C MET A 1 10.92 -3.64 20.46
N ALA A 2 9.88 -3.98 19.68
CA ALA A 2 9.74 -5.33 19.17
C ALA A 2 10.84 -5.62 18.14
N GLU A 3 11.59 -6.70 18.35
CA GLU A 3 12.60 -7.20 17.42
C GLU A 3 11.88 -7.65 16.14
N ILE A 4 12.10 -6.95 15.02
CA ILE A 4 11.57 -7.39 13.73
C ILE A 4 12.40 -8.60 13.30
N LYS A 5 11.86 -9.80 13.52
CA LYS A 5 12.43 -11.04 12.98
C LYS A 5 12.54 -10.89 11.47
N LYS A 6 13.73 -11.15 10.94
CA LYS A 6 14.04 -11.13 9.50
C LYS A 6 13.03 -12.03 8.78
N VAL A 7 12.18 -11.46 7.94
CA VAL A 7 11.21 -12.22 7.15
C VAL A 7 11.98 -12.86 6.00
N GLU A 8 12.15 -14.19 6.04
CA GLU A 8 12.63 -14.94 4.88
C GLU A 8 11.52 -14.97 3.83
N VAL A 9 11.74 -14.25 2.73
CA VAL A 9 10.82 -14.24 1.60
C VAL A 9 11.13 -15.46 0.74
N ILE A 10 10.29 -16.49 0.83
CA ILE A 10 10.39 -17.71 0.03
C ILE A 10 9.61 -17.49 -1.28
N GLY A 11 10.23 -17.77 -2.43
CA GLY A 11 9.57 -17.75 -3.75
C GLY A 11 9.58 -16.39 -4.46
N LEU A 12 10.75 -15.94 -4.94
CA LEU A 12 10.92 -14.79 -5.86
C LEU A 12 11.84 -15.13 -7.04
N GLU A 13 11.98 -16.42 -7.33
CA GLU A 13 12.99 -16.97 -8.25
C GLU A 13 12.59 -16.69 -9.70
N THR A 14 11.29 -16.81 -9.99
CA THR A 14 10.72 -16.60 -11.34
C THR A 14 10.14 -15.20 -11.53
N LYS A 15 9.82 -14.87 -12.79
CA LYS A 15 9.10 -13.63 -13.10
C LYS A 15 7.67 -13.69 -12.55
N GLU A 16 6.98 -14.82 -12.68
CA GLU A 16 5.62 -14.98 -12.15
C GLU A 16 5.57 -14.80 -10.63
N ASP A 17 6.55 -15.33 -9.89
CA ASP A 17 6.62 -15.18 -8.44
C ASP A 17 6.75 -13.71 -8.01
N ARG A 18 7.59 -12.95 -8.71
CA ARG A 18 7.80 -11.52 -8.46
C ARG A 18 6.53 -10.72 -8.76
N GLU A 19 5.83 -11.04 -9.85
CA GLU A 19 4.55 -10.41 -10.20
C GLU A 19 3.46 -10.74 -9.16
N TYR A 20 3.40 -11.99 -8.72
CA TYR A 20 2.48 -12.41 -7.66
C TYR A 20 2.76 -11.67 -6.35
N PHE A 21 4.03 -11.60 -5.92
CA PHE A 21 4.43 -10.87 -4.71
C PHE A 21 4.13 -9.37 -4.80
N ALA A 22 4.42 -8.74 -5.94
CA ALA A 22 4.11 -7.34 -6.18
C ALA A 22 2.59 -7.08 -6.06
N LYS A 23 1.77 -7.98 -6.62
CA LYS A 23 0.32 -7.92 -6.49
C LYS A 23 -0.15 -8.08 -5.04
N GLN A 24 0.37 -9.08 -4.30
CA GLN A 24 0.02 -9.27 -2.89
C GLN A 24 0.38 -8.04 -2.04
N CYS A 25 1.54 -7.43 -2.31
CA CYS A 25 1.94 -6.18 -1.66
C CYS A 25 0.94 -5.05 -1.98
N ALA A 26 0.59 -4.86 -3.25
CA ALA A 26 -0.36 -3.82 -3.66
C ALA A 26 -1.73 -4.01 -3.00
N ASP A 27 -2.26 -5.24 -2.97
CA ASP A 27 -3.53 -5.58 -2.34
C ASP A 27 -3.50 -5.30 -0.82
N PHE A 28 -2.41 -5.69 -0.15
CA PHE A 28 -2.21 -5.42 1.28
C PHE A 28 -2.17 -3.91 1.58
N TRP A 29 -1.39 -3.14 0.81
CA TRP A 29 -1.30 -1.69 0.99
C TRP A 29 -2.64 -1.01 0.77
N MET A 30 -3.38 -1.39 -0.28
CA MET A 30 -4.72 -0.87 -0.53
C MET A 30 -5.71 -1.20 0.59
N TYR A 31 -5.65 -2.42 1.14
CA TYR A 31 -6.45 -2.79 2.31
C TYR A 31 -6.13 -1.90 3.52
N CYS A 32 -4.85 -1.72 3.85
CA CYS A 32 -4.41 -0.89 4.96
C CYS A 32 -4.86 0.57 4.82
N ILE A 33 -4.69 1.15 3.63
CA ILE A 33 -5.11 2.52 3.32
C ILE A 33 -6.63 2.64 3.45
N SER A 34 -7.38 1.75 2.80
CA SER A 34 -8.85 1.74 2.83
C SER A 34 -9.39 1.64 4.25
N LYS A 35 -8.84 0.74 5.06
CA LYS A 35 -9.22 0.59 6.48
C LYS A 35 -8.95 1.86 7.28
N LYS A 36 -7.79 2.50 7.09
CA LYS A 36 -7.47 3.73 7.83
C LYS A 36 -8.36 4.89 7.42
N ILE A 37 -8.70 5.01 6.14
CA ILE A 37 -9.61 6.03 5.63
C ILE A 37 -11.04 5.80 6.12
N SER A 38 -11.50 4.55 6.17
CA SER A 38 -12.86 4.22 6.63
C SER A 38 -13.06 4.51 8.12
N GLU A 39 -12.00 4.40 8.93
CA GLU A 39 -11.97 4.76 10.36
C GLU A 39 -12.03 6.28 10.61
N LEU A 40 -11.79 7.13 9.59
CA LEU A 40 -11.82 8.59 9.78
C LEU A 40 -13.25 9.10 10.10
N PRO A 41 -13.41 10.06 11.02
CA PRO A 41 -14.70 10.69 11.32
C PRO A 41 -15.06 11.76 10.26
N LEU A 42 -14.99 11.38 8.98
CA LEU A 42 -15.27 12.22 7.82
C LEU A 42 -16.47 11.69 7.05
N SER A 43 -17.12 12.56 6.27
CA SER A 43 -18.13 12.12 5.29
C SER A 43 -17.49 11.24 4.22
N HIS A 44 -18.31 10.41 3.54
CA HIS A 44 -17.84 9.55 2.46
C HIS A 44 -17.12 10.33 1.36
N GLU A 45 -17.67 11.49 0.98
CA GLU A 45 -17.12 12.36 -0.05
C GLU A 45 -15.71 12.87 0.32
N LYS A 46 -15.50 13.31 1.57
CA LYS A 46 -14.17 13.73 2.05
C LYS A 46 -13.18 12.57 2.18
N LYS A 47 -13.67 11.36 2.46
CA LYS A 47 -12.83 10.14 2.47
C LYS A 47 -12.30 9.84 1.06
N VAL A 48 -13.15 9.98 0.04
CA VAL A 48 -12.74 9.81 -1.37
C VAL A 48 -11.74 10.88 -1.79
N GLU A 49 -12.00 12.15 -1.45
CA GLU A 49 -11.07 13.26 -1.72
C GLU A 49 -9.69 13.00 -1.08
N PHE A 50 -9.67 12.61 0.19
CA PHE A 50 -8.44 12.29 0.90
C PHE A 50 -7.70 11.08 0.31
N ALA A 51 -8.43 10.03 -0.10
CA ALA A 51 -7.83 8.87 -0.77
C ALA A 51 -7.11 9.27 -2.07
N ASN A 52 -7.71 10.16 -2.87
CA ASN A 52 -7.11 10.66 -4.10
C ASN A 52 -5.83 11.46 -3.82
N GLN A 53 -5.84 12.32 -2.79
CA GLN A 53 -4.64 13.07 -2.38
C GLN A 53 -3.48 12.15 -1.97
N VAL A 54 -3.77 11.03 -1.28
CA VAL A 54 -2.75 10.04 -0.91
C VAL A 54 -2.16 9.39 -2.17
N ILE A 55 -3.01 9.00 -3.13
CA ILE A 55 -2.57 8.41 -4.40
C ILE A 55 -1.70 9.41 -5.19
N ASP A 56 -2.13 10.66 -5.30
CA ASP A 56 -1.41 11.70 -6.05
C ASP A 56 -0.05 11.99 -5.42
N ARG A 57 0.04 11.99 -4.08
CA ARG A 57 1.30 12.18 -3.37
C ARG A 57 2.28 11.04 -3.64
N ILE A 58 1.81 9.79 -3.62
CA ILE A 58 2.65 8.61 -3.91
C ILE A 58 3.18 8.69 -5.35
N LYS A 59 2.31 8.99 -6.33
CA LYS A 59 2.71 9.13 -7.74
C LYS A 59 3.62 10.32 -7.99
N GLY A 60 3.40 11.44 -7.29
CA GLY A 60 4.18 12.67 -7.46
C GLY A 60 5.59 12.59 -6.88
N GLU A 61 5.81 11.77 -5.86
CA GLU A 61 7.16 11.52 -5.31
C GLU A 61 8.04 10.65 -6.23
N GLU A 62 7.45 9.79 -7.09
CA GLU A 62 8.20 9.01 -8.10
C GLU A 62 8.82 9.87 -9.21
N SER A 63 8.35 11.11 -9.41
CA SER A 63 8.86 11.99 -10.48
C SER A 63 10.04 12.87 -10.05
N LYS A 64 10.55 12.71 -8.83
CA LYS A 64 11.67 13.50 -8.26
C LYS A 64 12.91 12.68 -7.88
N GLN A 65 12.98 11.40 -8.27
CA GLN A 65 14.17 10.56 -8.10
C GLN A 65 14.88 10.28 -9.42
#